data_AF-A0A968M6C8-F1
#
_entry.id   AF-A0A968M6C8-F1
#
_cell.length_a   1.000
_cell.length_b   1.000
_cell.length_c   1.000
_cell.angle_alpha   90.00
_cell.angle_beta   90.00
_cell.angle_gamma   90.00
#
_symmetry.space_group_name_H-M   'P 1'
#
loop_
_entity.id
_entity.type
_entity.pdbx_description
1 polymer ?
#
loop_
_entity_poly.entity_id
_entity_poly.type
_entity_poly.pdbx_seq_one_letter_code
_entity_poly.pdbx_strand_id
1 'polypeptide(L)'
;MNNFFVNILDSIDFALNRELFQLGMGDNAQPISIVWLIQLFLTFLILTFIGGRLKTFLRNRLLLRLKIDEGNREIIATLISYIFSIAGALFILQNFGISLGSLGLIAGGLGIGAGLGLQDITKNIISGLTILFEGNLKAGNFIEFNGLTGYIRSISLRSTIIRNLDGGDMIVPNSTLVEGQILNWSYDTLSGRIQVPVGVAYGSNPLLVTEVLLNSAYMDEDVLQDPPPRVVFEGFGDHSLNFSLLVWISNMEKQIFARSSLRYIIEHNLRQHGIEIPFPQTELWLRNPEVLFPNIDYPQSSGSNKPDQIQIESQIPLLGQLLKQVDYFQSCSDLDILKLVELGYRRFLQADETLLRQGQQDTSLYVVLTGTLQSWIEAGAEPIETFTIGDFFGEISLLLGMPCPTTIKAQTASTLFAIDKPGLQKFLKIRPEFAERIAAELATQRERLQAYQESLLAQPVTTTSESPSDLIRWIQQRVQRLFTS
;
A
#
# COMPACT_ATOMS: atom_id res chain seq x y z
N MET A 1 22.15 -75.91 -62.79
CA MET A 1 22.12 -74.45 -62.58
C MET A 1 21.88 -74.03 -61.12
N ASN A 2 21.26 -74.84 -60.25
CA ASN A 2 21.02 -74.47 -58.84
C ASN A 2 22.28 -74.28 -57.98
N ASN A 3 23.31 -75.11 -58.11
CA ASN A 3 24.48 -75.03 -57.23
C ASN A 3 25.36 -73.79 -57.45
N PHE A 4 25.31 -73.17 -58.64
CA PHE A 4 26.10 -71.97 -58.93
C PHE A 4 25.51 -70.72 -58.25
N PHE A 5 24.19 -70.57 -58.27
CA PHE A 5 23.50 -69.47 -57.59
C PHE A 5 23.58 -69.61 -56.06
N VAL A 6 23.48 -70.83 -55.53
CA VAL A 6 23.65 -71.08 -54.09
C VAL A 6 25.08 -70.75 -53.64
N ASN A 7 26.11 -71.20 -54.37
CA ASN A 7 27.50 -70.86 -54.05
C ASN A 7 27.80 -69.36 -54.15
N ILE A 8 27.17 -68.63 -55.06
CA ILE A 8 27.30 -67.17 -55.16
C ILE A 8 26.62 -66.49 -53.97
N LEU A 9 25.43 -66.93 -53.58
CA LEU A 9 24.72 -66.42 -52.41
C LEU A 9 25.52 -66.69 -51.12
N ASP A 10 26.08 -67.88 -50.96
CA ASP A 10 26.92 -68.23 -49.81
C ASP A 10 28.24 -67.44 -49.80
N SER A 11 28.83 -67.18 -50.97
CA SER A 11 30.04 -66.35 -51.10
C SER A 11 29.76 -64.87 -50.78
N ILE A 12 28.58 -64.37 -51.15
CA ILE A 12 28.13 -63.01 -50.82
C ILE A 12 27.83 -62.91 -49.32
N ASP A 13 27.14 -63.89 -48.74
CA ASP A 13 26.83 -63.89 -47.30
C ASP A 13 28.12 -63.99 -46.45
N PHE A 14 29.07 -64.83 -46.88
CA PHE A 14 30.39 -64.90 -46.27
C PHE A 14 31.18 -63.59 -46.38
N ALA A 15 31.14 -62.92 -47.54
CA ALA A 15 31.82 -61.64 -47.73
C ALA A 15 31.17 -60.49 -46.93
N LEU A 16 29.85 -60.51 -46.78
CA LEU A 16 29.08 -59.46 -46.08
C LEU A 16 29.12 -59.59 -44.56
N ASN A 17 29.14 -60.81 -44.03
CA ASN A 17 29.20 -61.09 -42.59
C ASN A 17 30.63 -61.17 -42.04
N ARG A 18 31.65 -61.05 -42.90
CA ARG A 18 33.04 -61.01 -42.47
C ARG A 18 33.30 -59.78 -41.60
N GLU A 19 33.97 -59.99 -40.47
CA GLU A 19 34.45 -58.91 -39.62
C GLU A 19 35.47 -58.05 -40.38
N LEU A 20 35.17 -56.76 -40.52
CA LEU A 20 36.06 -55.78 -41.12
C LEU A 20 37.05 -55.25 -40.08
N PHE A 21 36.53 -54.89 -38.90
CA PHE A 21 37.29 -54.41 -37.73
C PHE A 21 36.41 -54.49 -36.47
N GLN A 22 37.01 -54.34 -35.29
CA GLN A 22 36.32 -54.36 -34.01
C GLN A 22 36.33 -52.96 -33.38
N LEU A 23 35.16 -52.43 -32.98
CA LEU A 23 35.07 -51.19 -32.19
C LEU A 23 34.99 -51.54 -30.71
N GLY A 24 35.90 -50.97 -29.92
CA GLY A 24 36.02 -51.19 -28.47
C GLY A 24 37.33 -51.89 -28.08
N MET A 25 37.62 -51.94 -26.77
CA MET A 25 38.74 -52.69 -26.20
C MET A 25 38.22 -53.69 -25.17
N GLY A 26 38.73 -54.93 -25.18
CA GLY A 26 38.34 -56.01 -24.25
C GLY A 26 37.05 -56.74 -24.65
N ASP A 27 36.40 -57.40 -23.69
CA ASP A 27 35.23 -58.29 -23.89
C ASP A 27 33.95 -57.59 -24.42
N ASN A 28 33.97 -56.26 -24.57
CA ASN A 28 32.87 -55.46 -25.11
C ASN A 28 33.10 -55.04 -26.59
N ALA A 29 34.13 -55.58 -27.24
CA ALA A 29 34.43 -55.29 -28.63
C ALA A 29 33.28 -55.76 -29.55
N GLN A 30 32.70 -54.82 -30.31
CA GLN A 30 31.63 -55.11 -31.26
C GLN A 30 32.23 -55.40 -32.64
N PRO A 31 31.98 -56.58 -33.23
CA PRO A 31 32.43 -56.91 -34.57
C PRO A 31 31.63 -56.12 -35.61
N ILE A 32 32.32 -55.38 -36.47
CA ILE A 32 31.69 -54.58 -37.51
C ILE A 32 31.80 -55.32 -38.83
N SER A 33 30.66 -55.72 -39.36
CA SER A 33 30.52 -56.32 -40.68
C SER A 33 29.94 -55.31 -41.68
N ILE A 34 29.94 -55.66 -42.97
CA ILE A 34 29.27 -54.85 -44.00
C ILE A 34 27.76 -54.79 -43.71
N VAL A 35 27.18 -55.89 -43.22
CA VAL A 35 25.77 -55.94 -42.80
C VAL A 35 25.48 -54.94 -41.67
N TRP A 36 26.35 -54.85 -40.67
CA TRP A 36 26.21 -53.89 -39.57
C TRP A 36 26.18 -52.44 -40.09
N LEU A 37 27.06 -52.09 -41.01
CA LEU A 37 27.12 -50.74 -41.61
C LEU A 37 25.86 -50.42 -42.41
N ILE A 38 25.35 -51.39 -43.18
CA ILE A 38 24.11 -51.24 -43.95
C ILE A 38 22.91 -51.06 -42.99
N GLN A 39 22.82 -51.86 -41.93
CA GLN A 39 21.74 -51.77 -40.95
C GLN A 39 21.76 -50.44 -40.20
N LEU A 40 22.93 -49.95 -39.80
CA LEU A 40 23.08 -48.65 -39.16
C LEU A 40 22.64 -47.53 -40.12
N PHE A 41 23.11 -47.56 -41.37
CA PHE A 41 22.74 -46.59 -42.41
C PHE A 41 21.23 -46.57 -42.67
N LEU A 42 20.60 -47.75 -42.84
CA LEU A 42 19.17 -47.87 -43.07
C LEU A 42 18.36 -47.34 -41.89
N THR A 43 18.80 -47.63 -40.66
CA THR A 43 18.08 -47.18 -39.46
C THR A 43 18.17 -45.66 -39.30
N PHE A 44 19.32 -45.06 -39.65
CA PHE A 44 19.47 -43.60 -39.69
C PHE A 44 18.61 -42.95 -40.79
N LEU A 45 18.52 -43.58 -41.97
CA LEU A 45 17.65 -43.15 -43.07
C LEU A 45 16.17 -43.21 -42.66
N ILE A 46 15.75 -44.26 -41.97
CA ILE A 46 14.40 -44.40 -41.41
C ILE A 46 14.14 -43.31 -40.37
N LEU A 47 15.09 -43.06 -39.47
CA LEU A 47 14.95 -42.02 -38.44
C LEU A 47 14.77 -40.62 -39.04
N THR A 48 15.58 -40.26 -40.04
CA THR A 48 15.47 -38.95 -40.72
C THR A 48 14.14 -38.82 -41.46
N PHE A 49 13.67 -39.89 -42.10
CA PHE A 49 12.36 -39.94 -42.73
C PHE A 49 11.22 -39.75 -41.70
N ILE A 50 11.26 -40.47 -40.58
CA ILE A 50 10.30 -40.33 -39.48
C ILE A 50 10.34 -38.91 -38.91
N GLY A 51 11.53 -38.36 -38.67
CA GLY A 51 11.71 -36.99 -38.17
C GLY A 51 11.07 -35.94 -39.08
N GLY A 52 11.24 -36.07 -40.40
CA GLY A 52 10.60 -35.20 -41.38
C GLY A 52 9.07 -35.34 -41.42
N ARG A 53 8.56 -36.58 -41.28
CA ARG A 53 7.12 -36.84 -41.16
C ARG A 53 6.54 -36.27 -39.86
N LEU A 54 7.25 -36.42 -38.75
CA LEU A 54 6.90 -35.86 -37.46
C LEU A 54 6.83 -34.32 -37.53
N LYS A 55 7.83 -33.67 -38.13
CA LYS A 55 7.82 -32.21 -38.37
C LYS A 55 6.57 -31.78 -39.14
N THR A 56 6.30 -32.45 -40.25
CA THR A 56 5.15 -32.14 -41.12
C THR A 56 3.83 -32.37 -40.38
N PHE A 57 3.74 -33.44 -39.60
CA PHE A 57 2.58 -33.75 -38.77
C PHE A 57 2.36 -32.71 -37.67
N LEU A 58 3.41 -32.34 -36.93
CA LEU A 58 3.36 -31.28 -35.91
C LEU A 58 2.86 -29.97 -36.52
N ARG A 59 3.48 -29.53 -37.62
CA ARG A 59 3.14 -28.26 -38.28
C ARG A 59 1.73 -28.23 -38.86
N ASN A 60 1.32 -29.30 -39.56
CA ASN A 60 0.10 -29.30 -40.37
C ASN A 60 -1.11 -29.95 -39.68
N ARG A 61 -0.94 -30.55 -38.49
CA ARG A 61 -2.05 -31.18 -37.76
C ARG A 61 -2.10 -30.69 -36.32
N LEU A 62 -1.06 -30.96 -35.53
CA LEU A 62 -1.11 -30.75 -34.07
C LEU A 62 -1.07 -29.27 -33.68
N LEU A 63 -0.06 -28.53 -34.15
CA LEU A 63 0.12 -27.11 -33.78
C LEU A 63 -0.94 -26.21 -34.41
N LEU A 64 -1.51 -26.62 -35.56
CA LEU A 64 -2.69 -25.97 -36.15
C LEU A 64 -3.92 -26.09 -35.24
N ARG A 65 -4.17 -27.27 -34.65
CA ARG A 65 -5.28 -27.46 -33.70
C ARG A 65 -5.11 -26.63 -32.42
N LEU A 66 -3.87 -26.33 -32.04
CA LEU A 66 -3.55 -25.47 -30.89
C LEU A 66 -3.60 -23.96 -31.21
N LYS A 67 -4.04 -23.57 -32.41
CA LYS A 67 -4.16 -22.17 -32.86
C LYS A 67 -2.86 -21.36 -32.75
N ILE A 68 -1.71 -22.01 -32.97
CA ILE A 68 -0.42 -21.35 -32.97
C ILE A 68 -0.18 -20.64 -34.31
N ASP A 69 0.35 -19.42 -34.28
CA ASP A 69 0.65 -18.62 -35.47
C ASP A 69 1.64 -19.32 -36.43
N GLU A 70 1.51 -19.05 -37.72
CA GLU A 70 2.28 -19.74 -38.77
C GLU A 70 3.80 -19.66 -38.59
N GLY A 71 4.32 -18.48 -38.22
CA GLY A 71 5.75 -18.28 -37.95
C GLY A 71 6.26 -19.14 -36.78
N ASN A 72 5.48 -19.23 -35.70
CA ASN A 72 5.84 -20.02 -34.52
C ASN A 72 5.72 -21.54 -34.78
N ARG A 73 4.75 -21.96 -35.62
CA ARG A 73 4.55 -23.37 -35.96
C ARG A 73 5.78 -23.99 -36.62
N GLU A 74 6.41 -23.28 -37.57
CA GLU A 74 7.59 -23.79 -38.26
C GLU A 74 8.79 -23.96 -37.32
N ILE A 75 9.01 -22.99 -36.43
CA ILE A 75 10.11 -23.01 -35.46
C ILE A 75 9.91 -24.16 -34.46
N ILE A 76 8.73 -24.25 -33.84
CA ILE A 76 8.42 -25.28 -32.83
C ILE A 76 8.51 -26.68 -33.46
N ALA A 77 7.93 -26.89 -34.64
CA ALA A 77 7.97 -28.19 -35.31
C ALA A 77 9.39 -28.60 -35.69
N THR A 78 10.24 -27.63 -36.08
CA THR A 78 11.65 -27.89 -36.40
C THR A 78 12.44 -28.26 -35.14
N LEU A 79 12.30 -27.51 -34.05
CA LEU A 79 12.99 -27.80 -32.78
C LEU A 79 12.61 -29.17 -32.22
N ILE A 80 11.32 -29.51 -32.17
CA ILE A 80 10.86 -30.82 -31.69
C ILE A 80 11.39 -31.94 -32.58
N SER A 81 11.39 -31.76 -33.91
CA SER A 81 11.94 -32.73 -34.86
C SER A 81 13.43 -32.94 -34.65
N TYR A 82 14.21 -31.88 -34.41
CA TYR A 82 15.64 -32.00 -34.12
C TYR A 82 15.91 -32.68 -32.78
N ILE A 83 15.18 -32.34 -31.72
CA ILE A 83 15.30 -33.03 -30.42
C ILE A 83 15.01 -34.52 -30.59
N PHE A 84 13.94 -34.87 -31.32
CA PHE A 84 13.58 -36.26 -31.62
C PHE A 84 14.67 -36.97 -32.43
N SER A 85 15.20 -36.34 -33.49
CA SER A 85 16.26 -36.90 -34.32
C SER A 85 17.57 -37.08 -33.55
N ILE A 86 17.95 -36.13 -32.68
CA ILE A 86 19.14 -36.26 -31.83
C ILE A 86 18.96 -37.40 -30.83
N ALA A 87 17.83 -37.45 -30.11
CA ALA A 87 17.54 -38.52 -29.16
C ALA A 87 17.49 -39.90 -29.85
N GLY A 88 16.86 -39.99 -31.02
CA GLY A 88 16.83 -41.21 -31.82
C GLY A 88 18.21 -41.63 -32.31
N ALA A 89 19.05 -40.69 -32.75
CA ALA A 89 20.42 -40.99 -33.18
C ALA A 89 21.25 -41.55 -32.02
N LEU A 90 21.18 -40.94 -30.83
CA LEU A 90 21.84 -41.44 -29.63
C LEU A 90 21.34 -42.84 -29.25
N PHE A 91 20.04 -43.09 -29.34
CA PHE A 91 19.46 -44.40 -29.10
C PHE A 91 19.97 -45.45 -30.10
N ILE A 92 20.03 -45.13 -31.40
CA ILE A 92 20.60 -46.02 -32.42
C ILE A 92 22.06 -46.34 -32.09
N LEU A 93 22.89 -45.32 -31.83
CA LEU A 93 24.30 -45.53 -31.52
C LEU A 93 24.51 -46.46 -30.31
N GLN A 94 23.71 -46.28 -29.26
CA GLN A 94 23.75 -47.13 -28.06
C GLN A 94 23.34 -48.58 -28.35
N ASN A 95 22.29 -48.80 -29.14
CA ASN A 95 21.85 -50.16 -29.52
C ASN A 95 22.86 -50.90 -30.40
N PHE A 96 23.64 -50.15 -31.20
CA PHE A 96 24.70 -50.70 -32.02
C PHE A 96 26.04 -50.84 -31.24
N GLY A 97 26.00 -50.69 -29.91
CA GLY A 97 27.12 -50.95 -29.01
C GLY A 97 28.20 -49.85 -28.97
N ILE A 98 27.93 -48.68 -29.52
CA ILE A 98 28.83 -47.53 -29.44
C ILE A 98 28.65 -46.87 -28.07
N SER A 99 29.73 -46.83 -27.28
CA SER A 99 29.69 -46.24 -25.94
C SER A 99 29.42 -44.74 -26.01
N LEU A 100 28.29 -44.29 -25.47
CA LEU A 100 27.96 -42.87 -25.37
C LEU A 100 28.85 -42.11 -24.37
N GLY A 101 29.67 -42.80 -23.56
CA GLY A 101 30.50 -42.16 -22.53
C GLY A 101 31.46 -41.09 -23.08
N SER A 102 32.07 -41.32 -24.24
CA SER A 102 32.96 -40.34 -24.89
C SER A 102 32.20 -39.14 -25.47
N LEU A 103 31.00 -39.38 -26.02
CA LEU A 103 30.10 -38.33 -26.47
C LEU A 103 29.49 -37.55 -25.30
N GLY A 104 29.36 -38.18 -24.13
CA GLY A 104 28.80 -37.61 -22.91
C GLY A 104 29.59 -36.42 -22.39
N LEU A 105 30.93 -36.40 -22.54
CA LEU A 105 31.74 -35.25 -22.15
C LEU A 105 31.45 -34.02 -23.03
N ILE A 106 31.34 -34.23 -24.34
CA ILE A 106 31.03 -33.19 -25.32
C ILE A 106 29.58 -32.71 -25.12
N ALA A 107 28.64 -33.63 -24.98
CA ALA A 107 27.24 -33.33 -24.72
C ALA A 107 27.04 -32.61 -23.37
N GLY A 108 27.81 -32.97 -22.34
CA GLY A 108 27.81 -32.30 -21.04
C GLY A 108 28.29 -30.85 -21.14
N GLY A 109 29.41 -30.61 -21.84
CA GLY A 109 29.91 -29.26 -22.10
C GLY A 109 28.92 -28.41 -22.91
N LEU A 110 28.35 -28.97 -23.98
CA LEU A 110 27.30 -28.32 -24.78
C LEU A 110 26.04 -28.05 -23.96
N GLY A 111 25.65 -28.98 -23.07
CA GLY A 111 24.49 -28.83 -22.19
C GLY A 111 24.66 -27.70 -21.18
N ILE A 112 25.84 -27.55 -20.58
CA ILE A 112 26.16 -26.42 -19.70
C ILE A 112 26.10 -25.10 -20.50
N GLY A 113 26.72 -25.05 -21.67
CA GLY A 113 26.70 -23.85 -22.52
C GLY A 113 25.28 -23.45 -22.95
N ALA A 114 24.46 -24.43 -23.35
CA ALA A 114 23.05 -24.20 -23.68
C ALA A 114 22.24 -23.75 -22.45
N GLY A 115 22.48 -24.34 -21.27
CA GLY A 115 21.84 -23.96 -20.02
C GLY A 115 22.14 -22.53 -19.59
N LEU A 116 23.41 -22.11 -19.69
CA LEU A 116 23.83 -20.73 -19.45
C LEU A 116 23.19 -19.77 -20.46
N GLY A 117 23.09 -20.16 -21.74
CA GLY A 117 22.43 -19.35 -22.77
C GLY A 117 20.92 -19.20 -22.56
N LEU A 118 20.25 -20.16 -21.90
CA LEU A 118 18.82 -20.13 -21.63
C LEU A 118 18.47 -19.59 -20.23
N GLN A 119 19.48 -19.28 -19.40
CA GLN A 119 19.30 -18.94 -17.99
C GLN A 119 18.26 -17.83 -17.78
N ASP A 120 18.34 -16.73 -18.54
CA ASP A 120 17.42 -15.59 -18.42
C ASP A 120 15.98 -15.94 -18.79
N ILE A 121 15.78 -16.82 -19.77
CA ILE A 121 14.44 -17.27 -20.17
C ILE A 121 13.84 -18.09 -19.05
N THR A 122 14.59 -19.07 -18.53
CA THR A 122 14.16 -19.91 -17.40
C THR A 122 13.82 -19.07 -16.17
N LYS A 123 14.69 -18.10 -15.83
CA LYS A 123 14.50 -17.18 -14.72
C LYS A 123 13.18 -16.40 -14.86
N ASN A 124 12.95 -15.78 -16.02
CA ASN A 124 11.71 -15.03 -16.26
C ASN A 124 10.45 -15.91 -16.22
N ILE A 125 10.52 -17.15 -16.72
CA ILE A 125 9.42 -18.10 -16.68
C ILE A 125 9.06 -18.46 -15.25
N ILE A 126 10.06 -18.82 -14.43
CA ILE A 126 9.86 -19.15 -13.02
C ILE A 126 9.29 -17.93 -12.29
N SER A 127 9.86 -16.74 -12.48
CA SER A 127 9.35 -15.50 -11.90
C SER A 127 7.91 -15.20 -12.30
N GLY A 128 7.54 -15.42 -13.57
CA GLY A 128 6.16 -15.24 -14.03
C GLY A 128 5.18 -16.21 -13.37
N LEU A 129 5.57 -17.48 -13.24
CA LEU A 129 4.78 -18.47 -12.49
C LEU A 129 4.64 -18.06 -11.03
N THR A 130 5.72 -17.64 -10.38
CA THR A 130 5.70 -17.16 -8.99
C THR A 130 4.71 -16.02 -8.81
N ILE A 131 4.77 -14.98 -9.67
CA ILE A 131 3.83 -13.85 -9.62
C ILE A 131 2.38 -14.33 -9.74
N LEU A 132 2.10 -15.23 -10.70
CA LEU A 132 0.76 -15.76 -10.93
C LEU A 132 0.26 -16.65 -9.79
N PHE A 133 1.14 -17.44 -9.17
CA PHE A 133 0.78 -18.35 -8.07
C PHE A 133 0.61 -17.62 -6.74
N GLU A 134 1.50 -16.68 -6.40
CA GLU A 134 1.40 -15.91 -5.17
C GLU A 134 0.27 -14.88 -5.22
N GLY A 135 -0.04 -14.36 -6.41
CA GLY A 135 -1.13 -13.41 -6.61
C GLY A 135 -0.89 -12.03 -6.00
N ASN A 136 0.36 -11.70 -5.65
CA ASN A 136 0.73 -10.40 -5.07
C ASN A 136 0.60 -9.23 -6.07
N LEU A 137 0.66 -9.54 -7.38
CA LEU A 137 0.45 -8.60 -8.48
C LEU A 137 -0.63 -9.16 -9.40
N LYS A 138 -1.62 -8.32 -9.72
CA LYS A 138 -2.76 -8.69 -10.57
C LYS A 138 -2.94 -7.70 -11.69
N ALA A 139 -3.50 -8.17 -12.81
CA ALA A 139 -3.96 -7.27 -13.86
C ALA A 139 -4.98 -6.28 -13.28
N GLY A 140 -4.79 -4.99 -13.57
CA GLY A 140 -5.55 -3.87 -13.04
C GLY A 140 -4.92 -3.18 -11.83
N ASN A 141 -3.92 -3.76 -11.14
CA ASN A 141 -3.27 -3.07 -10.03
C ASN A 141 -2.52 -1.82 -10.50
N PHE A 142 -2.65 -0.73 -9.73
CA PHE A 142 -1.84 0.47 -9.86
C PHE A 142 -0.54 0.29 -9.07
N ILE A 143 0.59 0.31 -9.76
CA ILE A 143 1.90 0.02 -9.18
C ILE A 143 2.92 1.10 -9.53
N GLU A 144 3.95 1.20 -8.72
CA GLU A 144 5.16 1.95 -8.98
C GLU A 144 6.37 1.02 -8.94
N PHE A 145 7.16 1.07 -10.00
CA PHE A 145 8.35 0.24 -10.20
C PHE A 145 9.45 1.07 -10.85
N ASN A 146 10.63 1.14 -10.23
CA ASN A 146 11.77 1.93 -10.71
C ASN A 146 11.43 3.40 -11.03
N GLY A 147 10.59 4.04 -10.21
CA GLY A 147 10.15 5.43 -10.42
C GLY A 147 9.15 5.62 -11.56
N LEU A 148 8.67 4.54 -12.18
CA LEU A 148 7.61 4.56 -13.17
C LEU A 148 6.31 4.08 -12.53
N THR A 149 5.24 4.83 -12.72
CA THR A 149 3.91 4.53 -12.18
C THR A 149 2.95 4.16 -13.30
N GLY A 150 2.11 3.13 -13.08
CA GLY A 150 1.14 2.69 -14.07
C GLY A 150 0.30 1.49 -13.64
N TYR A 151 -0.56 1.05 -14.56
CA TYR A 151 -1.46 -0.08 -14.35
C TYR A 151 -0.91 -1.36 -14.98
N ILE A 152 -0.97 -2.47 -14.26
CA ILE A 152 -0.67 -3.78 -14.83
C ILE A 152 -1.76 -4.13 -15.85
N ARG A 153 -1.42 -4.16 -17.14
CA ARG A 153 -2.37 -4.52 -18.20
C ARG A 153 -2.52 -6.02 -18.34
N SER A 154 -1.41 -6.75 -18.32
CA SER A 154 -1.40 -8.21 -18.39
C SER A 154 -0.12 -8.79 -17.83
N ILE A 155 -0.22 -9.99 -17.27
CA ILE A 155 0.92 -10.78 -16.78
C ILE A 155 1.01 -12.02 -17.66
N SER A 156 2.15 -12.21 -18.31
CA SER A 156 2.46 -13.38 -19.14
C SER A 156 3.59 -14.19 -18.49
N LEU A 157 3.93 -15.34 -19.07
CA LEU A 157 4.94 -16.24 -18.49
C LEU A 157 6.33 -15.58 -18.37
N ARG A 158 6.76 -14.76 -19.34
CA ARG A 158 8.10 -14.14 -19.37
C ARG A 158 8.12 -12.66 -18.96
N SER A 159 7.00 -11.96 -19.18
CA SER A 159 6.93 -10.51 -19.00
C SER A 159 5.56 -10.06 -18.54
N THR A 160 5.55 -8.89 -17.91
CA THR A 160 4.36 -8.16 -17.49
C THR A 160 4.29 -6.86 -18.28
N ILE A 161 3.11 -6.51 -18.78
CA ILE A 161 2.86 -5.26 -19.50
C ILE A 161 2.27 -4.26 -18.52
N ILE A 162 2.95 -3.11 -18.36
CA ILE A 162 2.51 -2.01 -17.49
C ILE A 162 2.18 -0.81 -18.37
N ARG A 163 0.98 -0.26 -18.25
CA ARG A 163 0.56 0.96 -18.93
C ARG A 163 0.84 2.17 -18.06
N ASN A 164 1.69 3.08 -18.50
CA ASN A 164 1.95 4.32 -17.76
C ASN A 164 0.76 5.29 -17.87
N LEU A 165 0.80 6.37 -17.09
CA LEU A 165 -0.25 7.39 -17.07
C LEU A 165 -0.32 8.21 -18.39
N ASP A 166 0.73 8.21 -19.20
CA ASP A 166 0.77 8.87 -20.52
C ASP A 166 0.20 7.99 -21.65
N GLY A 167 -0.25 6.77 -21.34
CA GLY A 167 -0.87 5.83 -22.30
C GLY A 167 0.09 4.89 -23.04
N GLY A 168 1.39 4.93 -22.74
CA GLY A 168 2.40 4.01 -23.26
C GLY A 168 2.41 2.65 -22.54
N ASP A 169 2.68 1.58 -23.28
CA ASP A 169 2.82 0.21 -22.74
C ASP A 169 4.30 -0.17 -22.58
N MET A 170 4.70 -0.49 -21.36
CA MET A 170 6.04 -0.93 -21.00
C MET A 170 6.06 -2.46 -20.80
N ILE A 171 6.97 -3.15 -21.48
CA ILE A 171 7.16 -4.60 -21.34
C ILE A 171 8.28 -4.85 -20.35
N VAL A 172 7.94 -5.37 -19.17
CA VAL A 172 8.88 -5.60 -18.07
C VAL A 172 9.12 -7.10 -17.91
N PRO A 173 10.38 -7.58 -17.94
CA PRO A 173 10.69 -8.98 -17.64
C PRO A 173 10.22 -9.36 -16.23
N ASN A 174 9.64 -10.55 -16.05
CA ASN A 174 9.12 -10.93 -14.73
C ASN A 174 10.22 -11.07 -13.68
N SER A 175 11.43 -11.46 -14.09
CA SER A 175 12.56 -11.55 -13.17
C SER A 175 12.91 -10.20 -12.53
N THR A 176 12.79 -9.09 -13.25
CA THR A 176 13.07 -7.76 -12.68
C THR A 176 12.00 -7.33 -11.69
N LEU A 177 10.76 -7.80 -11.85
CA LEU A 177 9.68 -7.55 -10.90
C LEU A 177 9.86 -8.36 -9.61
N VAL A 178 10.27 -9.62 -9.72
CA VAL A 178 10.49 -10.49 -8.55
C VAL A 178 11.74 -10.09 -7.75
N GLU A 179 12.78 -9.59 -8.43
CA GLU A 179 14.02 -9.16 -7.76
C GLU A 179 13.95 -7.73 -7.21
N GLY A 180 13.13 -6.87 -7.81
CA GLY A 180 13.00 -5.47 -7.44
C GLY A 180 11.97 -5.22 -6.33
N GLN A 181 12.03 -4.03 -5.74
CA GLN A 181 10.96 -3.54 -4.89
C GLN A 181 9.85 -2.94 -5.76
N ILE A 182 8.61 -3.34 -5.49
CA ILE A 182 7.41 -2.85 -6.16
C ILE A 182 6.50 -2.25 -5.10
N LEU A 183 6.04 -1.04 -5.34
CA LEU A 183 5.03 -0.40 -4.52
C LEU A 183 3.67 -0.61 -5.18
N ASN A 184 2.82 -1.45 -4.57
CA ASN A 184 1.47 -1.70 -5.05
C ASN A 184 0.47 -0.80 -4.30
N TRP A 185 -0.01 0.23 -4.99
CA TRP A 185 -0.96 1.21 -4.45
C TRP A 185 -2.39 0.69 -4.39
N SER A 186 -2.68 -0.47 -4.98
CA SER A 186 -4.02 -1.08 -5.06
C SER A 186 -4.03 -2.51 -4.53
N TYR A 187 -3.17 -2.83 -3.56
CA TYR A 187 -3.02 -4.19 -3.03
C TYR A 187 -4.29 -4.67 -2.31
N ASP A 188 -4.68 -3.96 -1.25
CA ASP A 188 -5.91 -4.23 -0.47
C ASP A 188 -6.98 -3.16 -0.68
N THR A 189 -6.59 -1.89 -0.64
CA THR A 189 -7.46 -0.74 -0.82
C THR A 189 -6.84 0.26 -1.78
N LEU A 190 -7.68 1.08 -2.42
CA LEU A 190 -7.21 2.23 -3.22
C LEU A 190 -6.88 3.45 -2.34
N SER A 191 -7.27 3.42 -1.07
CA SER A 191 -7.00 4.50 -0.14
C SER A 191 -5.54 4.51 0.31
N GLY A 192 -4.99 5.70 0.53
CA GLY A 192 -3.62 5.84 0.97
C GLY A 192 -3.33 7.24 1.50
N ARG A 193 -2.15 7.39 2.13
CA ARG A 193 -1.73 8.65 2.74
C ARG A 193 -0.86 9.43 1.79
N ILE A 194 -1.16 10.71 1.61
CA ILE A 194 -0.29 11.67 0.92
C ILE A 194 0.21 12.73 1.90
N GLN A 195 1.36 13.30 1.58
CA GLN A 195 2.00 14.38 2.31
C GLN A 195 2.06 15.62 1.42
N VAL A 196 1.64 16.76 1.96
CA VAL A 196 1.69 18.07 1.31
C VAL A 196 2.62 18.98 2.14
N PRO A 197 3.87 19.20 1.70
CA PRO A 197 4.78 20.10 2.40
C PRO A 197 4.36 21.56 2.21
N VAL A 198 4.46 22.35 3.27
CA VAL A 198 4.09 23.77 3.33
C VAL A 198 5.15 24.53 4.14
N GLY A 199 5.72 25.57 3.55
CA GLY A 199 6.63 26.49 4.25
C GLY A 199 5.95 27.83 4.49
N VAL A 200 6.03 28.35 5.72
CA VAL A 200 5.50 29.67 6.11
C VAL A 200 6.59 30.53 6.75
N ALA A 201 6.42 31.86 6.77
CA ALA A 201 7.41 32.77 7.30
C ALA A 201 7.64 32.57 8.80
N TYR A 202 8.85 32.86 9.30
CA TYR A 202 9.24 32.69 10.70
C TYR A 202 8.39 33.48 11.71
N GLY A 203 7.76 34.57 11.29
CA GLY A 203 6.83 35.34 12.11
C GLY A 203 5.43 34.74 12.26
N SER A 204 5.12 33.63 11.58
CA SER A 204 3.79 33.02 11.59
C SER A 204 3.51 32.32 12.92
N ASN A 205 2.25 32.38 13.39
CA ASN A 205 1.83 31.63 14.57
C ASN A 205 1.64 30.14 14.22
N PRO A 206 2.42 29.20 14.80
CA PRO A 206 2.33 27.77 14.46
C PRO A 206 0.97 27.13 14.74
N LEU A 207 0.26 27.59 15.78
CA LEU A 207 -1.09 27.09 16.09
C LEU A 207 -2.06 27.49 14.97
N LEU A 208 -2.05 28.75 14.56
CA LEU A 208 -2.91 29.25 13.48
C LEU A 208 -2.61 28.52 12.17
N VAL A 209 -1.33 28.33 11.83
CA VAL A 209 -0.92 27.57 10.63
C VAL A 209 -1.48 26.15 10.68
N THR A 210 -1.33 25.46 11.82
CA THR A 210 -1.83 24.10 12.02
C THR A 210 -3.33 23.99 11.78
N GLU A 211 -4.11 24.90 12.35
CA GLU A 211 -5.57 24.93 12.19
C GLU A 211 -5.99 25.24 10.75
N VAL A 212 -5.31 26.19 10.10
CA VAL A 212 -5.56 26.54 8.70
C VAL A 212 -5.29 25.34 7.77
N LEU A 213 -4.20 24.61 8.00
CA LEU A 213 -3.88 23.41 7.22
C LEU A 213 -4.88 22.28 7.44
N LEU A 214 -5.29 22.03 8.69
CA LEU A 214 -6.32 21.03 9.00
C LEU A 214 -7.66 21.41 8.36
N ASN A 215 -8.10 22.66 8.49
CA ASN A 215 -9.32 23.15 7.84
C ASN A 215 -9.26 23.00 6.32
N SER A 216 -8.10 23.27 5.72
CA SER A 216 -7.88 23.09 4.28
C SER A 216 -8.04 21.64 3.85
N ALA A 217 -7.60 20.68 4.68
CA ALA A 217 -7.77 19.25 4.40
C ALA A 217 -9.25 18.85 4.35
N TYR A 218 -10.07 19.37 5.27
CA TYR A 218 -11.49 19.03 5.36
C TYR A 218 -12.36 19.68 4.27
N MET A 219 -11.83 20.64 3.51
CA MET A 219 -12.51 21.25 2.37
C MET A 219 -12.38 20.44 1.08
N ASP A 220 -11.46 19.48 1.02
CA ASP A 220 -11.22 18.66 -0.16
C ASP A 220 -12.03 17.36 -0.09
N GLU A 221 -12.85 17.09 -1.12
CA GLU A 221 -13.76 15.94 -1.16
C GLU A 221 -13.03 14.58 -1.29
N ASP A 222 -11.82 14.55 -1.85
CA ASP A 222 -11.06 13.30 -1.99
C ASP A 222 -10.40 12.89 -0.65
N VAL A 223 -10.36 13.78 0.35
CA VAL A 223 -9.78 13.52 1.69
C VAL A 223 -10.77 12.76 2.59
N LEU A 224 -10.29 11.66 3.15
CA LEU A 224 -11.01 10.85 4.11
C LEU A 224 -11.05 11.53 5.48
N GLN A 225 -12.20 11.43 6.16
CA GLN A 225 -12.35 11.89 7.54
C GLN A 225 -11.82 10.87 8.57
N ASP A 226 -11.75 9.60 8.17
CA ASP A 226 -11.18 8.51 8.95
C ASP A 226 -10.31 7.63 8.03
N PRO A 227 -8.98 7.57 8.24
CA PRO A 227 -8.21 8.25 9.30
C PRO A 227 -8.20 9.79 9.15
N PRO A 228 -8.19 10.56 10.27
CA PRO A 228 -8.24 12.01 10.23
C PRO A 228 -6.93 12.63 9.73
N PRO A 229 -6.99 13.81 9.07
CA PRO A 229 -5.79 14.53 8.65
C PRO A 229 -4.97 15.00 9.85
N ARG A 230 -3.65 15.13 9.64
CA ARG A 230 -2.70 15.56 10.68
C ARG A 230 -1.71 16.57 10.11
N VAL A 231 -1.24 17.48 10.95
CA VAL A 231 -0.16 18.40 10.61
C VAL A 231 1.06 18.06 11.44
N VAL A 232 2.22 18.03 10.81
CA VAL A 232 3.51 17.83 11.47
C VAL A 232 4.33 19.09 11.28
N PHE A 233 4.81 19.68 12.37
CA PHE A 233 5.85 20.69 12.32
C PHE A 233 7.20 19.98 12.11
N GLU A 234 7.74 20.04 10.89
CA GLU A 234 8.96 19.32 10.51
C GLU A 234 10.21 19.98 11.10
N GLY A 235 10.17 21.30 11.27
CA GLY A 235 11.24 22.05 11.90
C GLY A 235 11.45 23.42 11.27
N PHE A 236 12.64 23.96 11.52
CA PHE A 236 13.07 25.28 11.09
C PHE A 236 13.99 25.12 9.87
N GLY A 237 13.50 25.48 8.68
CA GLY A 237 14.27 25.44 7.43
C GLY A 237 14.98 26.76 7.13
N ASP A 238 15.83 26.80 6.11
CA ASP A 238 16.72 27.95 5.84
C ASP A 238 15.99 29.30 5.72
N HIS A 239 14.74 29.29 5.24
CA HIS A 239 13.93 30.49 5.00
C HIS A 239 12.48 30.37 5.50
N SER A 240 12.11 29.26 6.14
CA SER A 240 10.71 28.95 6.48
C SER A 240 10.57 28.07 7.72
N LEU A 241 9.43 28.23 8.40
CA LEU A 241 8.88 27.20 9.28
C LEU A 241 8.25 26.11 8.39
N ASN A 242 8.76 24.88 8.49
CA ASN A 242 8.35 23.78 7.63
C ASN A 242 7.27 22.95 8.31
N PHE A 243 6.15 22.78 7.62
CA PHE A 243 5.03 21.94 8.01
C PHE A 243 4.75 20.92 6.93
N SER A 244 4.19 19.78 7.33
CA SER A 244 3.63 18.79 6.42
C SER A 244 2.21 18.45 6.81
N LEU A 245 1.29 18.68 5.88
CA LEU A 245 -0.08 18.21 6.00
C LEU A 245 -0.15 16.75 5.50
N LEU A 246 -0.54 15.86 6.39
CA LEU A 246 -0.74 14.44 6.16
C LEU A 246 -2.23 14.18 6.00
N VAL A 247 -2.66 13.71 4.85
CA VAL A 247 -4.07 13.37 4.59
C VAL A 247 -4.18 11.98 4.00
N TRP A 248 -5.28 11.31 4.29
CA TRP A 248 -5.64 10.05 3.66
C TRP A 248 -6.65 10.36 2.56
N ILE A 249 -6.45 9.81 1.37
CA ILE A 249 -7.35 9.99 0.23
C ILE A 249 -8.01 8.67 -0.13
N SER A 250 -9.22 8.74 -0.69
CA SER A 250 -10.01 7.56 -1.08
C SER A 250 -9.42 6.79 -2.26
N ASN A 251 -8.70 7.47 -3.16
CA ASN A 251 -8.07 6.87 -4.33
C ASN A 251 -6.66 7.43 -4.61
N MET A 252 -5.64 6.59 -4.42
CA MET A 252 -4.23 6.90 -4.68
C MET A 252 -3.91 7.15 -6.15
N GLU A 253 -4.74 6.72 -7.09
CA GLU A 253 -4.60 7.06 -8.52
C GLU A 253 -4.76 8.56 -8.75
N LYS A 254 -5.59 9.23 -7.93
CA LYS A 254 -5.82 10.68 -7.99
C LYS A 254 -4.82 11.50 -7.19
N GLN A 255 -3.79 10.90 -6.60
CA GLN A 255 -2.88 11.58 -5.67
C GLN A 255 -2.29 12.90 -6.20
N ILE A 256 -2.03 12.99 -7.52
CA ILE A 256 -1.50 14.20 -8.16
C ILE A 256 -2.55 15.33 -8.11
N PHE A 257 -3.80 15.01 -8.46
CA PHE A 257 -4.90 15.96 -8.44
C PHE A 257 -5.27 16.37 -7.02
N ALA A 258 -5.33 15.42 -6.08
CA ALA A 258 -5.59 15.70 -4.67
C ALA A 258 -4.50 16.63 -4.08
N ARG A 259 -3.21 16.36 -4.33
CA ARG A 259 -2.12 17.26 -3.91
C ARG A 259 -2.26 18.66 -4.51
N SER A 260 -2.65 18.75 -5.79
CA SER A 260 -2.85 20.04 -6.45
C SER A 260 -4.03 20.81 -5.84
N SER A 261 -5.16 20.14 -5.65
CA SER A 261 -6.37 20.72 -5.05
C SER A 261 -6.07 21.25 -3.64
N LEU A 262 -5.47 20.42 -2.80
CA LEU A 262 -5.04 20.82 -1.45
C LEU A 262 -4.09 22.02 -1.46
N ARG A 263 -3.13 22.09 -2.38
CA ARG A 263 -2.23 23.25 -2.50
C ARG A 263 -2.98 24.54 -2.83
N TYR A 264 -3.98 24.49 -3.71
CA TYR A 264 -4.83 25.66 -3.99
C TYR A 264 -5.64 26.09 -2.78
N ILE A 265 -6.25 25.14 -2.07
CA ILE A 265 -7.03 25.42 -0.86
C ILE A 265 -6.13 25.99 0.25
N ILE A 266 -4.96 25.39 0.46
CA ILE A 266 -3.96 25.84 1.44
C ILE A 266 -3.51 27.26 1.11
N GLU A 267 -3.07 27.53 -0.12
CA GLU A 267 -2.63 28.89 -0.50
C GLU A 267 -3.74 29.91 -0.24
N HIS A 268 -4.96 29.60 -0.67
CA HIS A 268 -6.10 30.48 -0.46
C HIS A 268 -6.28 30.77 1.03
N ASN A 269 -6.34 29.73 1.88
CA ASN A 269 -6.60 29.89 3.30
C ASN A 269 -5.43 30.54 4.05
N LEU A 270 -4.18 30.27 3.68
CA LEU A 270 -3.02 30.98 4.24
C LEU A 270 -3.13 32.47 3.97
N ARG A 271 -3.47 32.85 2.73
CA ARG A 271 -3.65 34.25 2.33
C ARG A 271 -4.82 34.92 3.07
N GLN A 272 -5.95 34.24 3.25
CA GLN A 272 -7.09 34.78 4.01
C GLN A 272 -6.76 35.05 5.48
N HIS A 273 -5.87 34.25 6.08
CA HIS A 273 -5.47 34.40 7.49
C HIS A 273 -4.21 35.26 7.67
N GLY A 274 -3.72 35.91 6.61
CA GLY A 274 -2.52 36.75 6.65
C GLY A 274 -1.24 35.99 6.97
N ILE A 275 -1.18 34.68 6.68
CA ILE A 275 0.02 33.86 6.84
C ILE A 275 0.88 34.01 5.58
N GLU A 276 2.08 34.53 5.76
CA GLU A 276 3.00 34.80 4.65
C GLU A 276 3.77 33.55 4.22
N ILE A 277 3.82 33.31 2.91
CA ILE A 277 4.71 32.31 2.30
C ILE A 277 6.04 33.00 2.03
N PRO A 278 7.16 32.54 2.61
CA PRO A 278 8.40 33.28 2.58
C PRO A 278 9.10 33.13 1.23
N PHE A 279 9.70 34.22 0.77
CA PHE A 279 10.76 34.18 -0.24
C PHE A 279 12.09 33.83 0.44
N PRO A 280 13.10 33.35 -0.32
CA PRO A 280 14.45 33.21 0.20
C PRO A 280 14.92 34.50 0.89
N GLN A 281 15.29 34.40 2.17
CA GLN A 281 15.73 35.54 2.98
C GLN A 281 17.25 35.58 3.02
N THR A 282 17.84 36.77 2.90
CA THR A 282 19.28 36.98 3.10
C THR A 282 19.48 38.18 4.00
N GLU A 283 20.05 37.95 5.17
CA GLU A 283 20.45 39.03 6.07
C GLU A 283 21.83 39.56 5.66
N LEU A 284 21.90 40.83 5.25
CA LEU A 284 23.15 41.49 4.90
C LEU A 284 23.64 42.32 6.09
N TRP A 285 24.69 41.86 6.76
CA TRP A 285 25.35 42.65 7.79
C TRP A 285 26.44 43.54 7.17
N LEU A 286 26.14 44.83 7.02
CA LEU A 286 27.08 45.83 6.53
C LEU A 286 27.98 46.32 7.67
N ARG A 287 29.29 46.07 7.57
CA ARG A 287 30.28 46.71 8.45
C ARG A 287 30.58 48.12 7.94
N ASN A 288 30.42 49.12 8.81
CA ASN A 288 30.64 50.55 8.57
C ASN A 288 29.67 51.18 7.53
N PRO A 289 28.35 51.12 7.74
CA PRO A 289 27.36 51.73 6.83
C PRO A 289 27.55 53.24 6.62
N GLU A 290 28.13 53.93 7.59
CA GLU A 290 28.47 55.36 7.53
C GLU A 290 29.44 55.73 6.40
N VAL A 291 30.26 54.78 5.92
CA VAL A 291 31.16 54.99 4.78
C VAL A 291 30.37 55.07 3.46
N LEU A 292 29.24 54.37 3.38
CA LEU A 292 28.39 54.34 2.19
C LEU A 292 27.43 55.53 2.14
N PHE A 293 27.07 56.11 3.28
CA PHE A 293 26.10 57.21 3.39
C PHE A 293 26.59 58.35 4.31
N PRO A 294 27.55 59.17 3.86
CA PRO A 294 28.21 60.15 4.73
C PRO A 294 27.33 61.33 5.18
N ASN A 295 26.12 61.53 4.62
CA ASN A 295 25.25 62.67 4.93
C ASN A 295 23.74 62.34 4.81
N ILE A 296 23.26 61.31 5.50
CA ILE A 296 21.82 61.09 5.65
C ILE A 296 21.44 61.37 7.10
N ASP A 297 20.76 62.50 7.33
CA ASP A 297 20.01 62.74 8.56
C ASP A 297 18.94 61.65 8.65
N TYR A 298 19.08 60.73 9.61
CA TYR A 298 18.06 59.73 9.88
C TYR A 298 16.74 60.43 10.22
N PRO A 299 15.67 60.27 9.42
CA PRO A 299 14.35 60.69 9.85
C PRO A 299 14.01 59.90 11.10
N GLN A 300 13.68 60.60 12.19
CA GLN A 300 13.07 60.00 13.37
C GLN A 300 11.93 59.10 12.89
N SER A 301 12.00 57.82 13.28
CA SER A 301 11.09 56.76 12.88
C SER A 301 9.64 57.20 13.07
N SER A 302 9.02 57.64 11.98
CA SER A 302 7.56 57.74 11.90
C SER A 302 7.06 56.31 11.92
N GLY A 303 6.21 56.00 12.90
CA GLY A 303 5.77 54.65 13.23
C GLY A 303 5.42 53.82 11.99
N SER A 304 5.89 52.58 12.00
CA SER A 304 5.49 51.58 11.02
C SER A 304 3.97 51.48 11.02
N ASN A 305 3.32 52.05 10.01
CA ASN A 305 1.96 51.65 9.67
C ASN A 305 2.04 50.16 9.31
N LYS A 306 1.54 49.32 10.22
CA LYS A 306 1.18 47.95 9.89
C LYS A 306 0.23 48.04 8.70
N PRO A 307 0.45 47.32 7.59
CA PRO A 307 -0.57 47.21 6.57
C PRO A 307 -1.85 46.70 7.23
N ASP A 308 -2.96 47.37 6.94
CA ASP A 308 -4.28 47.08 7.49
C ASP A 308 -4.53 45.57 7.41
N GLN A 309 -4.65 44.94 8.58
CA GLN A 309 -5.08 43.56 8.69
C GLN A 309 -6.52 43.50 8.18
N ILE A 310 -6.70 43.04 6.96
CA ILE A 310 -8.02 42.74 6.44
C ILE A 310 -8.58 41.61 7.31
N GLN A 311 -9.49 41.95 8.22
CA GLN A 311 -10.29 40.96 8.93
C GLN A 311 -11.22 40.32 7.92
N ILE A 312 -10.86 39.14 7.43
CA ILE A 312 -11.71 38.33 6.57
C ILE A 312 -12.21 37.18 7.43
N GLU A 313 -13.52 37.18 7.68
CA GLU A 313 -14.21 36.11 8.40
C GLU A 313 -14.05 34.79 7.63
N SER A 314 -13.19 33.91 8.14
CA SER A 314 -13.15 32.52 7.72
C SER A 314 -14.48 31.85 8.07
N GLN A 315 -15.19 31.29 7.07
CA GLN A 315 -16.50 30.67 7.25
C GLN A 315 -16.48 29.40 8.13
N ILE A 316 -15.31 28.85 8.46
CA ILE A 316 -15.14 27.72 9.39
C ILE A 316 -14.36 28.21 10.62
N PRO A 317 -14.95 28.21 11.83
CA PRO A 317 -14.25 28.64 13.03
C PRO A 317 -13.04 27.74 13.34
N LEU A 318 -11.96 28.36 13.81
CA LEU A 318 -10.72 27.68 14.17
C LEU A 318 -10.94 26.74 15.37
N LEU A 319 -10.24 25.60 15.42
CA LEU A 319 -10.46 24.57 16.43
C LEU A 319 -10.12 25.05 17.83
N GLY A 320 -9.04 25.78 17.99
CA GLY A 320 -8.62 26.41 19.24
C GLY A 320 -9.59 27.47 19.72
N GLN A 321 -10.21 28.24 18.81
CA GLN A 321 -11.27 29.19 19.19
C GLN A 321 -12.49 28.44 19.73
N LEU A 322 -12.92 27.38 19.04
CA LEU A 322 -14.03 26.53 19.50
C LEU A 322 -13.72 25.83 20.83
N LEU A 323 -12.51 25.30 20.99
CA LEU A 323 -12.08 24.71 22.26
C LEU A 323 -12.13 25.75 23.37
N LYS A 324 -11.61 26.96 23.15
CA LYS A 324 -11.66 28.05 24.13
C LYS A 324 -13.08 28.54 24.46
N GLN A 325 -14.12 28.19 23.70
CA GLN A 325 -15.51 28.49 24.09
C GLN A 325 -15.99 27.61 25.25
N VAL A 326 -15.37 26.44 25.43
CA VAL A 326 -15.74 25.49 26.46
C VAL A 326 -15.00 25.82 27.76
N ASP A 327 -15.74 25.96 28.86
CA ASP A 327 -15.26 26.49 30.16
C ASP A 327 -13.92 25.90 30.64
N TYR A 328 -13.74 24.59 30.50
CA TYR A 328 -12.55 23.90 31.00
C TYR A 328 -11.32 24.03 30.10
N PHE A 329 -11.48 24.47 28.85
CA PHE A 329 -10.37 24.77 27.94
C PHE A 329 -10.06 26.27 27.87
N GLN A 330 -10.87 27.14 28.47
CA GLN A 330 -10.64 28.60 28.47
C GLN A 330 -9.28 29.00 29.06
N SER A 331 -8.79 28.27 30.06
CA SER A 331 -7.51 28.54 30.73
C SER A 331 -6.29 27.95 30.00
N CYS A 332 -6.48 27.25 28.89
CA CYS A 332 -5.39 26.64 28.13
C CYS A 332 -4.54 27.70 27.40
N SER A 333 -3.23 27.57 27.53
CA SER A 333 -2.29 28.34 26.71
C SER A 333 -2.36 27.88 25.25
N ASP A 334 -1.83 28.67 24.32
CA ASP A 334 -1.78 28.27 22.91
C ASP A 334 -0.97 26.99 22.69
N LEU A 335 0.03 26.72 23.53
CA LEU A 335 0.78 25.45 23.51
C LEU A 335 -0.07 24.26 23.98
N ASP A 336 -0.97 24.47 24.94
CA ASP A 336 -1.88 23.41 25.40
C ASP A 336 -2.93 23.11 24.33
N ILE A 337 -3.44 24.14 23.66
CA ILE A 337 -4.34 23.98 22.51
C ILE A 337 -3.63 23.26 21.37
N LEU A 338 -2.39 23.63 21.05
CA LEU A 338 -1.61 22.94 20.02
C LEU A 338 -1.48 21.44 20.34
N LYS A 339 -1.13 21.08 21.58
CA LYS A 339 -1.06 19.68 22.02
C LYS A 339 -2.42 18.98 21.92
N LEU A 340 -3.51 19.66 22.24
CA LEU A 340 -4.86 19.10 22.09
C LEU A 340 -5.19 18.81 20.62
N VAL A 341 -4.85 19.74 19.72
CA VAL A 341 -5.02 19.57 18.27
C VAL A 341 -4.15 18.43 17.73
N GLU A 342 -2.97 18.19 18.30
CA GLU A 342 -2.11 17.06 17.95
C GLU A 342 -2.61 15.70 18.47
N LEU A 343 -3.22 15.69 19.66
CA LEU A 343 -3.70 14.48 20.33
C LEU A 343 -5.10 14.05 19.87
N GLY A 344 -5.92 14.99 19.41
CA GLY A 344 -7.27 14.75 18.95
C GLY A 344 -7.47 15.11 17.49
N TYR A 345 -8.71 15.08 17.05
CA TYR A 345 -9.11 15.48 15.70
C TYR A 345 -10.52 16.06 15.70
N ARG A 346 -10.85 16.78 14.64
CA ARG A 346 -12.19 17.33 14.45
C ARG A 346 -13.06 16.31 13.73
N ARG A 347 -14.29 16.12 14.21
CA ARG A 347 -15.33 15.34 13.51
C ARG A 347 -16.48 16.28 13.14
N PHE A 348 -16.85 16.27 11.86
CA PHE A 348 -18.01 16.99 11.37
C PHE A 348 -19.18 16.01 11.22
N LEU A 349 -20.36 16.44 11.63
CA LEU A 349 -21.59 15.70 11.45
C LEU A 349 -22.60 16.57 10.74
N GLN A 350 -23.25 16.03 9.72
CA GLN A 350 -24.42 16.65 9.12
C GLN A 350 -25.63 16.51 10.04
N ALA A 351 -26.63 17.37 9.85
CA ALA A 351 -27.91 17.19 10.51
C ALA A 351 -28.47 15.81 10.14
N ASP A 352 -29.00 15.12 11.14
CA ASP A 352 -29.46 13.74 11.04
C ASP A 352 -28.38 12.65 10.77
N GLU A 353 -27.10 12.96 10.91
CA GLU A 353 -26.04 11.96 10.81
C GLU A 353 -25.88 11.19 12.13
N THR A 354 -25.89 9.85 12.08
CA THR A 354 -25.63 8.99 13.24
C THR A 354 -24.12 8.85 13.44
N LEU A 355 -23.63 9.31 14.59
CA LEU A 355 -22.21 9.17 14.96
C LEU A 355 -21.94 7.79 15.57
N LEU A 356 -22.71 7.40 16.59
CA LEU A 356 -22.55 6.14 17.32
C LEU A 356 -23.85 5.37 17.33
N ARG A 357 -23.78 4.04 17.16
CA ARG A 357 -24.93 3.14 17.33
C ARG A 357 -24.84 2.38 18.65
N GLN A 358 -25.99 2.17 19.28
CA GLN A 358 -26.09 1.33 20.47
C GLN A 358 -25.46 -0.05 20.22
N GLY A 359 -24.64 -0.52 21.16
CA GLY A 359 -23.92 -1.79 21.07
C GLY A 359 -22.65 -1.77 20.23
N GLN A 360 -22.33 -0.66 19.54
CA GLN A 360 -21.05 -0.49 18.86
C GLN A 360 -19.93 -0.29 19.89
N GLN A 361 -18.74 -0.83 19.64
CA GLN A 361 -17.55 -0.45 20.41
C GLN A 361 -16.93 0.79 19.78
N ASP A 362 -16.75 1.84 20.57
CA ASP A 362 -15.97 3.01 20.21
C ASP A 362 -14.88 3.29 21.26
N THR A 363 -13.78 3.83 20.79
CA THR A 363 -12.56 4.11 21.57
C THR A 363 -12.17 5.58 21.50
N SER A 364 -13.15 6.46 21.33
CA SER A 364 -12.99 7.92 21.38
C SER A 364 -13.90 8.56 22.43
N LEU A 365 -13.40 9.63 23.05
CA LEU A 365 -14.20 10.59 23.81
C LEU A 365 -14.48 11.78 22.88
N TYR A 366 -15.72 12.26 22.86
CA TYR A 366 -16.13 13.40 22.05
C TYR A 366 -16.52 14.57 22.95
N VAL A 367 -16.11 15.77 22.57
CA VAL A 367 -16.57 17.03 23.15
C VAL A 367 -17.35 17.79 22.08
N VAL A 368 -18.55 18.26 22.41
CA VAL A 368 -19.36 19.08 21.51
C VAL A 368 -18.81 20.49 21.47
N LEU A 369 -18.40 20.93 20.29
CA LEU A 369 -17.90 22.29 20.07
C LEU A 369 -18.96 23.22 19.51
N THR A 370 -19.80 22.70 18.62
CA THR A 370 -20.94 23.42 18.02
C THR A 370 -22.07 22.46 17.69
N GLY A 371 -23.29 23.00 17.59
CA GLY A 371 -24.48 22.22 17.25
C GLY A 371 -25.07 21.49 18.46
N THR A 372 -25.96 20.55 18.17
CA THR A 372 -26.70 19.78 19.17
C THR A 372 -26.82 18.33 18.73
N LEU A 373 -26.59 17.41 19.67
CA LEU A 373 -26.76 15.98 19.45
C LEU A 373 -27.84 15.45 20.39
N GLN A 374 -28.46 14.34 20.01
CA GLN A 374 -29.42 13.63 20.83
C GLN A 374 -29.00 12.17 20.98
N SER A 375 -29.24 11.63 22.17
CA SER A 375 -29.15 10.19 22.41
C SER A 375 -30.52 9.55 22.57
N TRP A 376 -30.66 8.31 22.12
CA TRP A 376 -31.80 7.45 22.45
C TRP A 376 -31.35 5.98 22.54
N ILE A 377 -32.19 5.17 23.19
CA ILE A 377 -32.08 3.71 23.19
C ILE A 377 -33.00 3.20 22.08
N GLU A 378 -32.58 2.23 21.25
CA GLU A 378 -33.39 1.75 20.12
C GLU A 378 -34.76 1.19 20.54
N ALA A 379 -34.89 0.73 21.79
CA ALA A 379 -36.15 0.27 22.37
C ALA A 379 -37.08 1.42 22.86
N GLY A 380 -36.60 2.66 22.92
CA GLY A 380 -37.33 3.84 23.38
C GLY A 380 -37.67 4.79 22.23
N ALA A 381 -38.86 5.38 22.24
CA ALA A 381 -39.32 6.32 21.21
C ALA A 381 -38.91 7.78 21.47
N GLU A 382 -38.49 8.13 22.69
CA GLU A 382 -38.15 9.50 23.09
C GLU A 382 -36.64 9.68 23.32
N PRO A 383 -36.10 10.87 22.99
CA PRO A 383 -34.69 11.19 23.24
C PRO A 383 -34.41 11.25 24.75
N ILE A 384 -33.31 10.64 25.17
CA ILE A 384 -32.89 10.54 26.57
C ILE A 384 -32.19 11.82 27.02
N GLU A 385 -31.31 12.32 26.16
CA GLU A 385 -30.47 13.47 26.46
C GLU A 385 -30.15 14.25 25.20
N THR A 386 -30.01 15.56 25.37
CA THR A 386 -29.49 16.45 24.33
C THR A 386 -28.12 16.95 24.79
N PHE A 387 -27.09 16.71 23.98
CA PHE A 387 -25.75 17.25 24.20
C PHE A 387 -25.62 18.59 23.48
N THR A 388 -25.08 19.55 24.20
CA THR A 388 -24.86 20.94 23.78
C THR A 388 -23.38 21.31 23.93
N ILE A 389 -23.03 22.53 23.54
CA ILE A 389 -21.64 23.00 23.54
C ILE A 389 -20.99 22.82 24.92
N GLY A 390 -19.84 22.17 24.95
CA GLY A 390 -19.07 21.88 26.15
C GLY A 390 -19.37 20.52 26.80
N ASP A 391 -20.50 19.91 26.46
CA ASP A 391 -20.83 18.55 26.89
C ASP A 391 -19.90 17.54 26.21
N PHE A 392 -19.63 16.43 26.89
CA PHE A 392 -18.82 15.33 26.34
C PHE A 392 -19.53 14.00 26.52
N PHE A 393 -19.17 13.02 25.69
CA PHE A 393 -19.71 11.67 25.72
C PHE A 393 -18.72 10.64 25.15
N GLY A 394 -19.00 9.35 25.36
CA GLY A 394 -18.14 8.23 24.92
C GLY A 394 -17.14 7.79 25.98
N GLU A 395 -17.16 8.42 27.16
CA GLU A 395 -16.33 8.14 28.32
C GLU A 395 -16.53 6.70 28.83
N ILE A 396 -17.76 6.18 28.82
CA ILE A 396 -18.07 4.80 29.20
C ILE A 396 -17.36 3.81 28.26
N SER A 397 -17.48 4.01 26.95
CA SER A 397 -16.87 3.11 25.97
C SER A 397 -15.35 3.17 26.01
N LEU A 398 -14.80 4.38 26.16
CA LEU A 398 -13.36 4.61 26.22
C LEU A 398 -12.70 4.05 27.49
N LEU A 399 -13.27 4.35 28.66
CA LEU A 399 -12.66 4.12 29.97
C LEU A 399 -13.02 2.75 30.53
N LEU A 400 -14.26 2.31 30.32
CA LEU A 400 -14.79 1.05 30.86
C LEU A 400 -14.73 -0.09 29.82
N GLY A 401 -14.52 0.23 28.54
CA GLY A 401 -14.47 -0.77 27.46
C GLY A 401 -15.84 -1.39 27.17
N MET A 402 -16.92 -0.74 27.60
CA MET A 402 -18.28 -1.21 27.37
C MET A 402 -18.81 -0.73 26.02
N PRO A 403 -19.66 -1.51 25.33
CA PRO A 403 -20.35 -1.06 24.12
C PRO A 403 -21.13 0.24 24.37
N CYS A 404 -21.31 1.06 23.34
CA CYS A 404 -22.05 2.31 23.43
C CYS A 404 -23.47 2.02 23.96
N PRO A 405 -23.88 2.64 25.08
CA PRO A 405 -25.16 2.33 25.72
C PRO A 405 -26.35 2.89 24.94
N THR A 406 -26.12 3.93 24.14
CA THR A 406 -27.14 4.65 23.38
C THR A 406 -26.66 4.93 21.96
N THR A 407 -27.61 5.14 21.05
CA THR A 407 -27.34 5.67 19.72
C THR A 407 -27.29 7.19 19.82
N ILE A 408 -26.27 7.82 19.23
CA ILE A 408 -26.07 9.28 19.22
C ILE A 408 -26.13 9.78 17.78
N LYS A 409 -26.97 10.79 17.54
CA LYS A 409 -27.14 11.44 16.23
C LYS A 409 -27.19 12.95 16.38
N ALA A 410 -26.67 13.62 15.37
CA ALA A 410 -26.71 15.06 15.29
C ALA A 410 -28.13 15.54 14.94
N GLN A 411 -28.69 16.45 15.74
CA GLN A 411 -29.94 17.16 15.38
C GLN A 411 -29.65 18.28 14.39
N THR A 412 -28.54 18.98 14.60
CA THR A 412 -28.07 20.08 13.76
C THR A 412 -26.66 19.76 13.26
N ALA A 413 -26.22 20.43 12.20
CA ALA A 413 -24.83 20.30 11.76
C ALA A 413 -23.89 20.63 12.94
N SER A 414 -23.08 19.65 13.33
CA SER A 414 -22.34 19.69 14.60
C SER A 414 -20.86 19.46 14.37
N THR A 415 -20.03 20.16 15.13
CA THR A 415 -18.58 19.95 15.15
C THR A 415 -18.17 19.39 16.50
N LEU A 416 -17.44 18.29 16.48
CA LEU A 416 -16.95 17.61 17.68
C LEU A 416 -15.43 17.62 17.71
N PHE A 417 -14.87 17.68 18.91
CA PHE A 417 -13.48 17.31 19.16
C PHE A 417 -13.44 15.87 19.67
N ALA A 418 -12.80 14.99 18.91
CA ALA A 418 -12.63 13.59 19.25
C ALA A 418 -11.20 13.34 19.74
N ILE A 419 -11.05 12.57 20.82
CA ILE A 419 -9.76 12.16 21.35
C ILE A 419 -9.78 10.67 21.66
N ASP A 420 -8.77 9.95 21.17
CA ASP A 420 -8.64 8.51 21.38
C ASP A 420 -8.09 8.20 22.78
N LYS A 421 -8.08 6.92 23.16
CA LYS A 421 -7.63 6.50 24.50
C LYS A 421 -6.18 6.91 24.81
N PRO A 422 -5.19 6.66 23.93
CA PRO A 422 -3.82 7.09 24.17
C PRO A 422 -3.69 8.61 24.25
N GLY A 423 -4.43 9.35 23.41
CA GLY A 423 -4.50 10.80 23.41
C GLY A 423 -5.06 11.33 24.72
N LEU A 424 -6.17 10.78 25.20
CA LEU A 424 -6.79 11.18 26.46
C LEU A 424 -5.84 10.91 27.63
N GLN A 425 -5.18 9.75 27.68
CA GLN A 425 -4.20 9.45 28.74
C GLN A 425 -3.08 10.49 28.80
N LYS A 426 -2.52 10.85 27.64
CA LYS A 426 -1.49 11.91 27.56
C LYS A 426 -2.07 13.26 27.99
N PHE A 427 -3.28 13.59 27.55
CA PHE A 427 -3.93 14.84 27.91
C PHE A 427 -4.19 14.95 29.43
N LEU A 428 -4.70 13.89 30.04
CA LEU A 428 -4.96 13.85 31.48
C LEU A 428 -3.68 14.03 32.30
N LYS A 429 -2.54 13.44 31.89
CA LYS A 429 -1.24 13.67 32.54
C LYS A 429 -0.83 15.15 32.53
N ILE A 430 -1.22 15.89 31.50
CA ILE A 430 -0.92 17.33 31.38
C ILE A 430 -1.93 18.16 32.21
N ARG A 431 -3.21 17.75 32.26
CA ARG A 431 -4.30 18.46 32.93
C ARG A 431 -5.13 17.54 33.83
N PRO A 432 -4.75 17.38 35.11
CA PRO A 432 -5.49 16.54 36.06
C PRO A 432 -6.93 17.03 36.33
N GLU A 433 -7.17 18.35 36.30
CA GLU A 433 -8.49 18.96 36.51
C GLU A 433 -9.56 18.43 35.55
N PHE A 434 -9.19 18.09 34.31
CA PHE A 434 -10.13 17.51 33.34
C PHE A 434 -10.60 16.11 33.75
N ALA A 435 -9.74 15.32 34.41
CA ALA A 435 -10.15 14.01 34.92
C ALA A 435 -11.17 14.12 36.04
N GLU A 436 -11.09 15.15 36.88
CA GLU A 436 -12.07 15.36 37.94
C GLU A 436 -13.46 15.61 37.34
N ARG A 437 -13.54 16.37 36.23
CA ARG A 437 -14.79 16.61 35.51
C ARG A 437 -15.33 15.36 34.83
N ILE A 438 -14.47 14.56 34.18
CA ILE A 438 -14.85 13.25 33.64
C ILE A 438 -15.38 12.33 34.74
N ALA A 439 -14.71 12.30 35.89
CA ALA A 439 -15.11 11.47 37.02
C ALA A 439 -16.44 11.95 37.64
N ALA A 440 -16.66 13.27 37.71
CA ALA A 440 -17.92 13.84 38.18
C ALA A 440 -19.07 13.51 37.23
N GLU A 441 -18.88 13.62 35.92
CA GLU A 441 -19.92 13.29 34.93
C GLU A 441 -20.26 11.79 34.93
N LEU A 442 -19.25 10.92 35.00
CA LEU A 442 -19.44 9.48 35.17
C LEU A 442 -20.24 9.13 36.42
N ALA A 443 -20.07 9.90 37.51
CA ALA A 443 -20.84 9.71 38.74
C ALA A 443 -22.30 10.15 38.57
N THR A 444 -22.57 11.18 37.77
CA THR A 444 -23.92 11.65 37.42
C THR A 444 -24.65 10.68 36.47
N GLN A 445 -23.93 10.07 35.51
CA GLN A 445 -24.45 9.10 34.53
C GLN A 445 -24.86 7.74 35.15
N ARG A 446 -24.72 7.58 36.46
CA ARG A 446 -24.94 6.33 37.23
C ARG A 446 -26.30 5.68 37.00
N GLU A 447 -27.38 6.47 36.93
CA GLU A 447 -28.75 5.95 36.74
C GLU A 447 -28.94 5.32 35.35
N ARG A 448 -28.21 5.81 34.34
CA ARG A 448 -28.30 5.32 32.95
C ARG A 448 -27.58 4.00 32.73
N LEU A 449 -26.42 3.83 33.39
CA LEU A 449 -25.70 2.55 33.39
C LEU A 449 -26.52 1.45 34.07
N GLN A 450 -27.25 1.77 35.15
CA GLN A 450 -28.17 0.84 35.79
C GLN A 450 -29.34 0.48 34.86
N ALA A 451 -29.98 1.46 34.23
CA ALA A 451 -31.05 1.20 33.26
C ALA A 451 -30.56 0.38 32.03
N TYR A 452 -29.35 0.67 31.55
CA TYR A 452 -28.71 -0.09 30.46
C TYR A 452 -28.35 -1.52 30.90
N GLN A 453 -27.79 -1.71 32.10
CA GLN A 453 -27.57 -3.04 32.68
C GLN A 453 -28.88 -3.80 32.85
N GLU A 454 -29.94 -3.18 33.35
CA GLU A 454 -31.26 -3.81 33.48
C GLU A 454 -31.83 -4.20 32.11
N SER A 455 -31.61 -3.38 31.07
CA SER A 455 -32.00 -3.70 29.69
C SER A 455 -31.19 -4.86 29.08
N LEU A 456 -29.91 -5.01 29.45
CA LEU A 456 -29.05 -6.14 29.05
C LEU A 456 -29.37 -7.41 29.84
N LEU A 457 -29.72 -7.29 31.12
CA LEU A 457 -30.10 -8.38 32.04
C LEU A 457 -31.49 -8.96 31.74
N ALA A 458 -32.27 -8.33 30.86
CA ALA A 458 -33.45 -8.95 30.24
C ALA A 458 -33.09 -10.11 29.28
N GLN A 459 -31.80 -10.36 29.03
CA GLN A 459 -31.26 -11.63 28.56
C GLN A 459 -30.47 -12.34 29.69
N PRO A 460 -30.58 -13.67 29.81
CA PRO A 460 -30.32 -14.34 31.09
C PRO A 460 -28.83 -14.55 31.34
N VAL A 461 -28.18 -13.71 32.16
CA VAL A 461 -27.04 -14.14 33.02
C VAL A 461 -27.03 -13.34 34.33
N THR A 462 -26.75 -14.08 35.40
CA THR A 462 -26.82 -13.79 36.84
C THR A 462 -25.87 -12.71 37.38
N THR A 463 -26.46 -11.83 38.21
CA THR A 463 -25.99 -11.23 39.48
C THR A 463 -24.49 -11.01 39.73
N THR A 464 -24.13 -9.76 40.08
CA THR A 464 -23.50 -9.45 41.38
C THR A 464 -23.89 -8.04 41.83
N SER A 465 -24.43 -7.95 43.04
CA SER A 465 -24.74 -6.73 43.77
C SER A 465 -23.48 -6.20 44.45
N GLU A 466 -22.98 -5.05 44.02
CA GLU A 466 -21.96 -4.28 44.75
C GLU A 466 -22.51 -2.90 45.14
N SER A 467 -22.16 -2.49 46.35
CA SER A 467 -22.71 -1.33 47.05
C SER A 467 -22.32 0.01 46.38
N PRO A 468 -23.24 1.01 46.35
CA PRO A 468 -23.06 2.35 45.77
C PRO A 468 -21.73 3.08 46.02
N SER A 469 -21.13 2.91 47.20
CA SER A 469 -19.92 3.63 47.62
C SER A 469 -18.62 3.06 47.03
N ASP A 470 -18.62 1.79 46.60
CA ASP A 470 -17.43 1.12 46.08
C ASP A 470 -17.20 1.39 44.59
N LEU A 471 -18.26 1.68 43.82
CA LEU A 471 -18.17 2.00 42.39
C LEU A 471 -17.54 3.39 42.14
N ILE A 472 -17.90 4.41 42.92
CA ILE A 472 -17.25 5.74 42.83
C ILE A 472 -15.77 5.63 43.17
N ARG A 473 -15.43 4.86 44.21
CA ARG A 473 -14.02 4.57 44.56
C ARG A 473 -13.33 3.80 43.44
N TRP A 474 -14.01 2.85 42.79
CA TRP A 474 -13.48 2.08 41.66
C TRP A 474 -13.27 2.96 40.41
N ILE A 475 -14.21 3.84 40.06
CA ILE A 475 -14.06 4.81 38.95
C ILE A 475 -12.92 5.77 39.26
N GLN A 476 -12.87 6.34 40.47
CA GLN A 476 -11.76 7.19 40.90
C GLN A 476 -10.42 6.44 40.84
N GLN A 477 -10.35 5.18 41.30
CA GLN A 477 -9.14 4.36 41.20
C GLN A 477 -8.79 4.02 39.75
N ARG A 478 -9.77 3.81 38.87
CA ARG A 478 -9.56 3.47 37.45
C ARG A 478 -9.06 4.69 36.69
N VAL A 479 -9.66 5.86 36.93
CA VAL A 479 -9.20 7.16 36.45
C VAL A 479 -7.78 7.43 36.99
N GLN A 480 -7.53 7.23 38.29
CA GLN A 480 -6.19 7.35 38.89
C GLN A 480 -5.15 6.37 38.32
N ARG A 481 -5.55 5.15 37.92
CA ARG A 481 -4.66 4.22 37.22
C ARG A 481 -4.24 4.71 35.84
N LEU A 482 -5.07 5.51 35.15
CA LEU A 482 -4.69 6.15 33.87
C LEU A 482 -3.60 7.21 34.06
N PHE A 483 -3.48 7.78 35.26
CA PHE A 483 -2.39 8.71 35.60
C PHE A 483 -1.07 8.01 35.93
N THR A 484 -1.11 6.77 36.41
CA THR A 484 0.06 6.07 36.98
C THR A 484 0.71 5.01 36.07
N SER A 485 0.10 4.68 34.91
CA SER A 485 0.68 3.77 33.90
C SER A 485 1.42 4.48 32.77
#